data_AF-A0AAV5UMT7-F1
#
_entry.id   AF-A0AAV5UMT7-F1
#
_cell.length_a   1.000
_cell.length_b   1.000
_cell.length_c   1.000
_cell.angle_alpha   90.00
_cell.angle_beta   90.00
_cell.angle_gamma   90.00
#
_symmetry.space_group_name_H-M   'P 1'
#
loop_
_entity.id
_entity.type
_entity.pdbx_description
1 polymer ?
#
loop_
_entity_poly.entity_id
_entity_poly.type
_entity_poly.pdbx_seq_one_letter_code
_entity_poly.pdbx_strand_id
1 'polypeptide(L)'
;IMPAVDIVYQRRMKEVEDIVRAANTDRGIDLAVDGRYDSPGYCATNSTISFICMSTNYVLTVVNMDKNMRGIDGASGKMEKVGVKRGLERLL
;
A
#
# COMPACT_ATOMS: atom_id res chain seq x y z
N ILE A 1 -17.72 -5.37 17.92
CA ILE A 1 -17.16 -6.70 17.59
C ILE A 1 -16.37 -6.52 16.30
N MET A 2 -15.08 -6.86 16.29
CA MET A 2 -14.27 -6.76 15.08
C MET A 2 -14.60 -7.95 14.15
N PRO A 3 -14.78 -7.73 12.84
CA PRO A 3 -14.97 -8.81 11.88
C PRO A 3 -13.83 -9.84 11.95
N ALA A 4 -14.15 -11.13 11.88
CA ALA A 4 -13.15 -12.20 11.96
C ALA A 4 -12.07 -12.10 10.86
N VAL A 5 -12.45 -11.61 9.67
CA VAL A 5 -11.53 -11.38 8.57
C VAL A 5 -10.46 -10.34 8.93
N ASP A 6 -10.83 -9.28 9.65
CA ASP A 6 -9.89 -8.22 10.04
C ASP A 6 -8.88 -8.74 11.08
N ILE A 7 -9.33 -9.58 12.01
CA ILE A 7 -8.47 -10.21 13.01
C ILE A 7 -7.42 -11.10 12.34
N VAL A 8 -7.86 -11.96 11.41
CA VAL A 8 -6.95 -12.83 10.66
C VAL A 8 -5.98 -12.00 9.83
N TYR A 9 -6.48 -10.98 9.14
CA TYR A 9 -5.66 -10.09 8.32
C TYR A 9 -4.57 -9.39 9.15
N GLN A 10 -4.94 -8.76 10.27
CA GLN A 10 -3.98 -8.07 11.14
C GLN A 10 -2.90 -9.02 11.67
N ARG A 11 -3.29 -10.24 12.07
CA ARG A 11 -2.33 -11.25 12.52
C ARG A 11 -1.35 -11.62 11.43
N ARG A 12 -1.83 -11.86 10.20
CA ARG A 12 -0.97 -12.20 9.06
C ARG A 12 -0.05 -11.05 8.67
N MET A 13 -0.53 -9.82 8.68
CA MET A 13 0.31 -8.66 8.37
C MET A 13 1.42 -8.49 9.41
N LYS A 14 1.14 -8.73 10.69
CA LYS A 14 2.18 -8.75 11.73
C LYS A 14 3.24 -9.81 11.47
N GLU A 15 2.85 -11.03 11.12
CA GLU A 15 3.79 -12.10 10.76
C GLU A 15 4.67 -11.71 9.56
N VAL A 16 4.08 -11.06 8.54
CA VAL A 16 4.81 -10.54 7.38
C VAL A 16 5.82 -9.47 7.79
N GLU A 17 5.42 -8.51 8.63
CA GLU A 17 6.32 -7.46 9.13
C GLU A 17 7.51 -8.05 9.89
N ASP A 18 7.27 -9.04 10.76
CA ASP A 18 8.33 -9.71 11.52
C ASP A 18 9.32 -10.42 10.58
N ILE A 19 8.84 -11.12 9.56
CA ILE A 19 9.68 -11.76 8.53
C ILE A 19 10.52 -10.73 7.77
N VAL A 20 9.91 -9.62 7.34
CA VAL A 20 10.62 -8.58 6.59
C VAL A 20 11.68 -7.90 7.45
N ARG A 21 11.38 -7.61 8.73
CA ARG A 21 12.37 -7.03 9.65
C ARG A 21 13.54 -7.97 9.90
N ALA A 22 13.27 -9.26 10.09
CA ALA A 22 14.33 -10.27 10.27
C ALA A 22 15.21 -10.40 9.01
N ALA A 23 14.63 -10.37 7.81
CA ALA A 23 15.36 -10.46 6.55
C ALA A 23 16.18 -9.21 6.18
N ASN A 24 15.97 -8.10 6.91
CA ASN A 24 16.60 -6.81 6.67
C ASN A 24 17.15 -6.18 7.97
N THR A 25 17.57 -6.99 8.95
CA THR A 25 17.99 -6.48 10.27
C THR A 25 19.17 -5.49 10.20
N ASP A 26 20.11 -5.72 9.28
CA ASP A 26 21.34 -4.91 9.16
C ASP A 26 21.33 -3.96 7.95
N ARG A 27 20.20 -3.83 7.26
CA ARG A 27 20.07 -3.02 6.04
C ARG A 27 18.72 -2.31 5.98
N GLY A 28 18.63 -1.23 5.22
CA GLY A 28 17.34 -0.62 4.89
C GLY A 28 16.41 -1.60 4.17
N ILE A 29 15.11 -1.29 4.15
CA ILE A 29 14.14 -2.06 3.37
C ILE A 29 14.01 -1.39 2.00
N ASP A 30 14.44 -2.09 0.95
CA ASP A 30 14.19 -1.68 -0.43
C ASP A 30 12.74 -1.97 -0.81
N LEU A 31 12.02 -0.94 -1.25
CA LEU A 31 10.60 -1.00 -1.57
C LEU A 31 10.37 -0.82 -3.07
N ALA A 32 9.62 -1.75 -3.66
CA ALA A 32 8.92 -1.50 -4.91
C ALA A 32 7.50 -1.00 -4.61
N VAL A 33 7.05 -0.03 -5.40
CA VAL A 33 5.70 0.53 -5.29
C VAL A 33 5.04 0.43 -6.65
N ASP A 34 3.87 -0.21 -6.69
CA ASP A 34 3.09 -0.41 -7.92
C ASP A 34 1.70 0.16 -7.75
N GLY A 35 1.29 1.00 -8.71
CA GLY A 35 -0.03 1.62 -8.77
C GLY A 35 -0.89 0.99 -9.85
N ARG A 36 -2.03 0.40 -9.46
CA ARG A 36 -3.02 -0.15 -10.40
C ARG A 36 -4.28 0.68 -10.40
N TYR A 37 -4.76 0.99 -11.60
CA TYR A 37 -5.94 1.81 -11.83
C TYR A 37 -7.06 0.96 -12.43
N ASP A 38 -8.31 1.33 -12.15
CA ASP A 38 -9.48 0.63 -12.68
C ASP A 38 -9.73 0.90 -14.18
N SER A 39 -9.19 2.00 -14.72
CA SER A 39 -9.23 2.29 -16.16
C SER A 39 -7.95 2.98 -16.64
N PRO A 40 -7.60 2.85 -17.93
CA PRO A 40 -6.46 3.57 -18.50
C PRO A 40 -6.74 5.08 -18.63
N GLY A 41 -5.68 5.90 -18.60
CA GLY A 41 -5.76 7.34 -18.85
C GLY A 41 -6.28 8.18 -17.69
N TYR A 42 -6.64 9.44 -17.98
CA TYR A 42 -7.03 10.43 -16.98
C TYR A 42 -8.45 10.26 -16.39
N CYS A 43 -9.12 9.13 -16.66
CA CYS A 43 -10.52 8.88 -16.29
C CYS A 43 -10.72 7.87 -15.14
N ALA A 44 -9.65 7.29 -14.61
CA ALA A 44 -9.73 6.32 -13.51
C ALA A 44 -10.44 6.88 -12.28
N THR A 45 -11.25 6.04 -11.65
CA THR A 45 -12.03 6.39 -10.46
C THR A 45 -11.40 5.83 -9.21
N ASN A 46 -10.83 4.64 -9.29
CA ASN A 46 -10.18 3.96 -8.20
C ASN A 46 -8.74 3.61 -8.56
N SER A 47 -7.87 3.63 -7.57
CA SER A 47 -6.56 2.99 -7.68
C SER A 47 -6.17 2.26 -6.41
N THR A 48 -5.31 1.26 -6.59
CA THR A 48 -4.70 0.49 -5.51
C THR A 48 -3.20 0.62 -5.62
N ILE A 49 -2.57 1.12 -4.57
CA ILE A 49 -1.12 1.30 -4.48
C ILE A 49 -0.56 0.25 -3.52
N SER A 50 0.32 -0.62 -4.03
CA SER A 50 0.91 -1.73 -3.28
C SER A 50 2.38 -1.47 -2.99
N PHE A 51 2.80 -1.76 -1.76
CA PHE A 51 4.20 -1.62 -1.33
C PHE A 51 4.78 -3.01 -1.07
N ILE A 52 5.87 -3.33 -1.76
CA ILE A 52 6.45 -4.67 -1.79
C ILE A 52 7.90 -4.58 -1.32
N CYS A 53 8.27 -5.40 -0.35
CA CYS A 53 9.66 -5.55 0.06
C CYS A 53 10.40 -6.37 -1.00
N MET A 54 11.42 -5.77 -1.63
CA MET A 54 12.16 -6.39 -2.74
C MET A 54 12.95 -7.63 -2.34
N SER A 55 13.42 -7.72 -1.09
CA SER A 55 14.24 -8.85 -0.64
C SER A 55 13.41 -10.10 -0.32
N THR A 56 12.14 -9.94 0.04
CA THR A 56 11.27 -11.03 0.47
C THR A 56 10.07 -11.27 -0.44
N ASN A 57 9.81 -10.33 -1.37
CA ASN A 57 8.62 -10.27 -2.22
C ASN A 57 7.29 -10.20 -1.47
N TYR A 58 7.29 -9.88 -0.17
CA TYR A 58 6.06 -9.67 0.59
C TYR A 58 5.48 -8.27 0.38
N VAL A 59 4.15 -8.20 0.31
CA VAL A 59 3.39 -6.95 0.35
C VAL A 59 3.31 -6.48 1.80
N LEU A 60 3.83 -5.28 2.08
CA LEU A 60 3.84 -4.67 3.41
C LEU A 60 2.60 -3.82 3.66
N THR A 61 2.11 -3.12 2.64
CA THR A 61 0.87 -2.34 2.77
C THR A 61 0.21 -2.15 1.42
N VAL A 62 -1.10 -1.95 1.47
CA VAL A 62 -1.94 -1.65 0.31
C VAL A 62 -2.79 -0.42 0.66
N VAL A 63 -2.80 0.55 -0.26
CA VAL A 63 -3.58 1.78 -0.12
C VAL A 63 -4.58 1.85 -1.26
N ASN A 64 -5.86 1.78 -0.90
CA ASN A 64 -6.94 2.03 -1.84
C ASN A 64 -7.27 3.52 -1.86
N MET A 65 -7.40 4.07 -3.06
CA MET A 65 -7.68 5.46 -3.35
C MET A 65 -8.92 5.56 -4.22
N ASP A 66 -9.74 6.56 -3.96
CA ASP A 66 -10.85 6.98 -4.82
C ASP A 66 -10.61 8.43 -5.25
N LYS A 67 -10.96 8.76 -6.50
CA LYS A 67 -10.68 10.09 -7.07
C LYS A 67 -11.37 11.24 -6.34
N ASN A 68 -12.42 10.96 -5.57
CA ASN A 68 -13.17 11.93 -4.77
C ASN A 68 -12.61 12.07 -3.36
N MET A 69 -11.57 11.32 -2.99
CA MET A 69 -10.89 11.52 -1.71
C MET A 69 -10.24 12.91 -1.64
N ARG A 70 -10.20 13.47 -0.42
CA ARG A 70 -9.54 14.74 -0.14
C ARG A 70 -8.07 14.73 -0.60
N GLY A 71 -7.69 15.76 -1.36
CA GLY A 71 -6.34 15.94 -1.90
C GLY A 71 -6.11 15.33 -3.30
N ILE A 72 -7.10 14.62 -3.85
CA ILE A 72 -7.07 14.10 -5.23
C ILE A 72 -7.73 15.06 -6.21
N ASP A 73 -8.72 15.82 -5.75
CA ASP A 73 -9.45 16.85 -6.52
C ASP A 73 -10.00 16.31 -7.86
N GLY A 74 -10.48 15.06 -7.89
CA GLY A 74 -11.01 14.42 -9.09
C GLY A 74 -9.97 14.04 -10.16
N ALA A 75 -8.69 14.35 -9.94
CA ALA A 75 -7.62 14.09 -10.90
C ALA A 75 -7.01 12.71 -10.67
N SER A 76 -7.27 11.75 -11.55
CA SER A 76 -6.82 10.36 -11.39
C SER A 76 -5.31 10.24 -11.18
N GLY A 77 -4.49 11.01 -11.90
CA GLY A 77 -3.03 10.99 -11.74
C GLY A 77 -2.53 11.47 -10.37
N LYS A 78 -3.36 12.17 -9.58
CA LYS A 78 -3.01 12.51 -8.19
C LYS A 78 -3.22 11.33 -7.23
N MET A 79 -3.98 10.30 -7.62
CA MET A 79 -4.27 9.15 -6.75
C MET A 79 -3.01 8.40 -6.35
N GLU A 80 -2.11 8.13 -7.28
CA GLU A 80 -0.85 7.46 -6.96
C GLU A 80 0.06 8.34 -6.11
N LYS A 81 0.23 9.62 -6.43
CA LYS A 81 1.04 10.54 -5.60
C LYS A 81 0.55 10.55 -4.13
N VAL A 82 -0.76 10.70 -3.92
CA VAL A 82 -1.33 10.74 -2.58
C VAL A 82 -1.32 9.35 -1.93
N GLY A 83 -1.61 8.30 -2.70
CA GLY A 83 -1.59 6.92 -2.24
C GLY A 83 -0.21 6.47 -1.79
N VAL A 84 0.83 6.81 -2.55
CA VAL A 84 2.24 6.57 -2.20
C VAL A 84 2.58 7.27 -0.88
N LYS A 85 2.24 8.56 -0.75
CA LYS A 85 2.49 9.31 0.49
C LYS A 85 1.83 8.64 1.70
N ARG A 86 0.55 8.28 1.58
CA ARG A 86 -0.22 7.61 2.65
C ARG A 86 0.34 6.22 2.98
N GLY A 87 0.85 5.50 1.98
CA GLY A 87 1.47 4.19 2.19
C GLY A 87 2.75 4.30 2.99
N LEU A 88 3.63 5.25 2.64
CA LEU A 88 4.84 5.53 3.41
C LEU A 88 4.54 5.95 4.85
N GLU A 89 3.54 6.80 5.07
CA GLU A 89 3.09 7.20 6.42
C GLU A 89 2.58 6.03 7.28
N ARG A 90 2.15 4.91 6.67
CA ARG A 90 1.75 3.70 7.41
C ARG A 90 2.92 2.78 7.73
N LEU A 91 4.03 2.90 7.01
CA LEU A 91 5.22 2.05 7.15
C LEU A 91 6.28 2.66 8.06
N LEU A 92 6.25 3.98 8.25
CA LEU A 92 7.10 4.76 9.16
C LEU A 92 6.48 4.84 10.56
#